data_AF-A0A2A5AXQ2-F1
#
_entry.id   AF-A0A2A5AXQ2-F1
#
_cell.length_a   1.000
_cell.length_b   1.000
_cell.length_c   1.000
_cell.angle_alpha   90.00
_cell.angle_beta   90.00
_cell.angle_gamma   90.00
#
_symmetry.space_group_name_H-M   'P 1'
#
loop_
_entity.id
_entity.type
_entity.pdbx_description
1 polymer ?
#
loop_
_entity_poly.entity_id
_entity_poly.type
_entity_poly.pdbx_seq_one_letter_code
_entity_poly.pdbx_strand_id
1 'polypeptide(L)'
;MNTEFQYVGQAYQIGRYPLHFNKIGNARESIVSGCSIHNSYNRIVGIQGTNNLLIKDNVSFRTKGHGYYFANGDETNNTFNNNLALIVERSWSLLNTDKIPSTFWIRHPMNHFIGNSAGGSDGNGFWYDLESQPRGSTFGTSSARP
;
A
#
# COMPACT_ATOMS: atom_id res chain seq x y z
N MET A 1 -1.49 15.21 -16.50
CA MET A 1 -0.57 14.34 -17.27
C MET A 1 -0.65 12.96 -16.64
N ASN A 2 -0.81 11.91 -17.43
CA ASN A 2 -0.91 10.54 -16.93
C ASN A 2 0.45 9.85 -17.06
N THR A 3 0.76 8.93 -16.14
CA THR A 3 2.06 8.24 -16.08
C THR A 3 1.86 6.74 -15.92
N GLU A 4 2.69 5.92 -16.58
CA GLU A 4 2.62 4.46 -16.51
C GLU A 4 3.88 3.86 -15.86
N PHE A 5 3.65 2.89 -14.96
CA PHE A 5 4.67 2.08 -14.31
C PHE A 5 4.39 0.60 -14.61
N GLN A 6 5.25 -0.01 -15.42
CA GLN A 6 5.12 -1.41 -15.86
C GLN A 6 6.36 -2.23 -15.47
N TYR A 7 6.17 -3.45 -14.98
CA TYR A 7 7.26 -4.34 -14.55
C TYR A 7 8.18 -3.71 -13.50
N VAL A 8 7.55 -3.05 -12.54
CA VAL A 8 8.20 -2.26 -11.48
C VAL A 8 8.17 -2.96 -10.12
N GLY A 9 8.91 -2.40 -9.15
CA GLY A 9 9.12 -3.01 -7.85
C GLY A 9 10.09 -4.19 -7.93
N GLN A 10 10.81 -4.45 -6.85
CA GLN A 10 11.78 -5.56 -6.79
C GLN A 10 11.17 -6.69 -5.98
N ALA A 11 11.00 -7.86 -6.62
CA ALA A 11 10.63 -9.08 -5.92
C ALA A 11 11.65 -9.40 -4.82
N TYR A 12 11.21 -10.13 -3.79
CA TYR A 12 12.06 -10.58 -2.67
C TYR A 12 12.72 -9.47 -1.83
N GLN A 13 12.38 -8.20 -2.03
CA GLN A 13 12.98 -7.08 -1.29
C GLN A 13 11.91 -6.17 -0.67
N ILE A 14 11.64 -6.30 0.63
CA ILE A 14 10.74 -5.39 1.34
C ILE A 14 11.29 -3.95 1.25
N GLY A 15 10.42 -2.97 1.03
CA GLY A 15 10.80 -1.55 0.89
C GLY A 15 11.15 -1.11 -0.53
N ARG A 16 11.16 -2.02 -1.51
CA ARG A 16 11.46 -1.74 -2.93
C ARG A 16 10.19 -1.76 -3.78
N TYR A 17 9.26 -0.88 -3.43
CA TYR A 17 7.97 -0.70 -4.11
C TYR A 17 8.09 0.23 -5.33
N PRO A 18 7.17 0.21 -6.31
CA PRO A 18 7.10 1.17 -7.40
C PRO A 18 7.16 2.62 -6.92
N LEU A 19 6.36 2.93 -5.90
CA LEU A 19 6.33 4.20 -5.21
C LEU A 19 6.40 3.95 -3.70
N HIS A 20 7.34 4.59 -3.04
CA HIS A 20 7.55 4.42 -1.60
C HIS A 20 7.75 5.78 -0.92
N PHE A 21 6.72 6.22 -0.19
CA PHE A 21 6.77 7.41 0.65
C PHE A 21 7.33 7.02 2.01
N ASN A 22 8.65 7.14 2.15
CA ASN A 22 9.40 6.61 3.28
C ASN A 22 9.87 7.74 4.21
N LYS A 23 9.19 7.89 5.35
CA LYS A 23 9.53 8.80 6.46
C LYS A 23 9.58 10.28 6.04
N ILE A 24 8.64 10.72 5.21
CA ILE A 24 8.52 12.13 4.80
C ILE A 24 7.98 13.01 5.94
N GLY A 25 7.25 12.41 6.90
CA GLY A 25 6.56 13.17 7.94
C GLY A 25 5.29 13.81 7.39
N ASN A 26 5.33 15.07 6.97
CA ASN A 26 4.18 15.78 6.41
C ASN A 26 4.32 15.93 4.88
N ALA A 27 3.50 15.20 4.14
CA ALA A 27 3.51 15.15 2.69
C ALA A 27 2.29 15.84 2.05
N ARG A 28 1.75 16.90 2.69
CA ARG A 28 0.54 17.61 2.24
C ARG A 28 0.60 18.17 0.83
N GLU A 29 1.80 18.45 0.33
CA GLU A 29 2.05 18.94 -1.04
C GLU A 29 2.38 17.83 -2.04
N SER A 30 2.52 16.58 -1.55
CA SER A 30 2.83 15.44 -2.40
C SER A 30 1.55 14.77 -2.89
N ILE A 31 1.58 14.33 -4.15
CA ILE A 31 0.44 13.68 -4.80
C ILE A 31 0.90 12.52 -5.68
N VAL A 32 0.12 11.44 -5.67
CA VAL A 32 0.15 10.39 -6.69
C VAL A 32 -1.18 10.43 -7.42
N SER A 33 -1.19 10.87 -8.69
CA SER A 33 -2.43 10.98 -9.44
C SER A 33 -2.31 10.66 -10.92
N GLY A 34 -3.36 10.07 -11.50
CA GLY A 34 -3.42 9.71 -12.91
C GLY A 34 -2.40 8.65 -13.32
N CYS A 35 -1.94 7.82 -12.38
CA CYS A 35 -0.96 6.77 -12.64
C CYS A 35 -1.62 5.43 -12.97
N SER A 36 -1.06 4.72 -13.96
CA SER A 36 -1.25 3.28 -14.19
C SER A 36 -0.08 2.53 -13.56
N ILE A 37 -0.32 1.60 -12.62
CA ILE A 37 0.72 0.79 -11.98
C ILE A 37 0.36 -0.68 -12.16
N HIS A 38 1.12 -1.41 -12.98
CA HIS A 38 0.76 -2.79 -13.28
C HIS A 38 1.95 -3.73 -13.51
N ASN A 39 1.66 -5.02 -13.36
CA ASN A 39 2.66 -6.08 -13.35
C ASN A 39 3.77 -5.78 -12.33
N SER A 40 3.38 -5.28 -11.15
CA SER A 40 4.33 -4.95 -10.09
C SER A 40 4.74 -6.20 -9.32
N TYR A 41 6.05 -6.36 -9.15
CA TYR A 41 6.63 -7.43 -8.35
C TYR A 41 6.63 -7.14 -6.84
N ASN A 42 6.14 -5.97 -6.42
CA ASN A 42 6.13 -5.55 -5.01
C ASN A 42 5.20 -4.36 -4.74
N ARG A 43 3.98 -4.57 -4.26
CA ARG A 43 3.01 -3.54 -3.82
C ARG A 43 2.68 -2.43 -4.84
N ILE A 44 1.66 -1.61 -4.58
CA ILE A 44 1.27 -0.49 -5.46
C ILE A 44 1.99 0.79 -4.99
N VAL A 45 1.67 1.22 -3.76
CA VAL A 45 2.32 2.32 -3.06
C VAL A 45 2.56 1.88 -1.62
N GLY A 46 3.80 2.01 -1.15
CA GLY A 46 4.12 1.89 0.26
C GLY A 46 4.18 3.26 0.93
N ILE A 47 3.57 3.36 2.11
CA ILE A 47 3.58 4.54 2.96
C ILE A 47 4.17 4.12 4.30
N GLN A 48 5.22 4.81 4.71
CA GLN A 48 5.86 4.62 6.01
C GLN A 48 6.13 5.97 6.64
N GLY A 49 5.73 6.18 7.90
CA GLY A 49 5.99 7.42 8.65
C GLY A 49 5.66 8.70 7.87
N THR A 50 4.59 8.65 7.07
CA THR A 50 4.21 9.73 6.15
C THR A 50 2.72 10.02 6.29
N ASN A 51 2.38 11.30 6.42
CA ASN A 51 1.05 11.80 6.74
C ASN A 51 0.60 12.85 5.72
N ASN A 52 -0.70 13.08 5.62
CA ASN A 52 -1.33 14.08 4.74
C ASN A 52 -1.07 13.88 3.23
N LEU A 53 -0.63 12.68 2.81
CA LEU A 53 -0.41 12.37 1.40
C LEU A 53 -1.73 12.23 0.63
N LEU A 54 -1.78 12.71 -0.61
CA LEU A 54 -2.93 12.51 -1.51
C LEU A 54 -2.60 11.46 -2.59
N ILE A 55 -3.38 10.39 -2.66
CA ILE A 55 -3.30 9.35 -3.69
C ILE A 55 -4.66 9.28 -4.38
N LYS A 56 -4.77 9.74 -5.63
CA LYS A 56 -6.07 9.88 -6.28
C LYS A 56 -6.11 9.55 -7.77
N ASP A 57 -7.23 9.00 -8.23
CA ASP A 57 -7.49 8.72 -9.66
C ASP A 57 -6.41 7.81 -10.28
N ASN A 58 -5.89 6.84 -9.53
CA ASN A 58 -4.92 5.87 -10.03
C ASN A 58 -5.59 4.54 -10.35
N VAL A 59 -5.06 3.85 -11.35
CA VAL A 59 -5.46 2.48 -11.71
C VAL A 59 -4.28 1.55 -11.47
N SER A 60 -4.52 0.43 -10.81
CA SER A 60 -3.52 -0.62 -10.67
C SER A 60 -4.04 -1.99 -11.08
N PHE A 61 -3.17 -2.79 -11.68
CA PHE A 61 -3.51 -4.12 -12.16
C PHE A 61 -2.38 -5.12 -11.92
N ARG A 62 -2.68 -6.26 -11.30
CA ARG A 62 -1.75 -7.38 -11.12
C ARG A 62 -0.47 -6.98 -10.36
N THR A 63 -0.60 -6.93 -9.04
CA THR A 63 0.47 -6.55 -8.11
C THR A 63 0.73 -7.65 -7.10
N LYS A 64 2.00 -7.90 -6.74
CA LYS A 64 2.38 -8.85 -5.69
C LYS A 64 2.36 -8.24 -4.29
N GLY A 65 1.78 -8.97 -3.33
CA GLY A 65 1.65 -8.53 -1.93
C GLY A 65 0.59 -7.45 -1.73
N HIS A 66 0.39 -6.97 -0.50
CA HIS A 66 -0.54 -5.89 -0.18
C HIS A 66 -0.39 -4.72 -1.15
N GLY A 67 -1.51 -4.20 -1.66
CA GLY A 67 -1.52 -3.18 -2.70
C GLY A 67 -1.08 -1.81 -2.17
N TYR A 68 -2.03 -1.02 -1.69
CA TYR A 68 -1.78 0.20 -0.92
C TYR A 68 -1.44 -0.18 0.51
N TYR A 69 -0.19 0.05 0.90
CA TYR A 69 0.43 -0.54 2.08
C TYR A 69 0.86 0.52 3.08
N PHE A 70 0.50 0.30 4.34
CA PHE A 70 0.91 1.10 5.49
C PHE A 70 1.92 0.27 6.30
N ALA A 71 3.10 0.83 6.57
CA ALA A 71 4.18 0.04 7.16
C ALA A 71 3.99 -0.19 8.65
N ASN A 72 3.66 0.88 9.38
CA ASN A 72 3.80 0.90 10.82
C ASN A 72 2.48 1.17 11.55
N GLY A 73 1.50 1.80 10.89
CA GLY A 73 0.26 2.24 11.54
C GLY A 73 0.39 3.57 12.27
N ASP A 74 1.49 4.31 12.08
CA ASP A 74 1.67 5.70 12.52
C ASP A 74 1.36 6.71 11.38
N GLU A 75 0.96 6.21 10.21
CA GLU A 75 0.63 7.02 9.05
C GLU A 75 -0.85 7.43 9.05
N THR A 76 -1.10 8.73 9.12
CA THR A 76 -2.41 9.35 9.35
C THR A 76 -2.73 10.47 8.36
N ASN A 77 -4.01 10.80 8.23
CA ASN A 77 -4.57 11.84 7.37
C ASN A 77 -4.21 11.69 5.88
N ASN A 78 -3.75 10.51 5.47
CA ASN A 78 -3.54 10.22 4.06
C ASN A 78 -4.91 10.01 3.39
N THR A 79 -5.07 10.53 2.18
CA THR A 79 -6.32 10.47 1.43
C THR A 79 -6.15 9.62 0.18
N PHE A 80 -6.96 8.57 0.09
CA PHE A 80 -7.11 7.71 -1.07
C PHE A 80 -8.45 8.03 -1.72
N ASN A 81 -8.43 8.61 -2.91
CA ASN A 81 -9.64 9.09 -3.57
C ASN A 81 -9.78 8.48 -4.97
N ASN A 82 -10.88 7.78 -5.24
CA ASN A 82 -11.24 7.26 -6.57
C ASN A 82 -10.15 6.40 -7.23
N ASN A 83 -9.40 5.61 -6.45
CA ASN A 83 -8.45 4.66 -7.01
C ASN A 83 -9.15 3.34 -7.36
N LEU A 84 -8.81 2.76 -8.51
CA LEU A 84 -9.23 1.43 -8.91
C LEU A 84 -8.05 0.47 -8.82
N ALA A 85 -8.17 -0.58 -8.03
CA ALA A 85 -7.12 -1.57 -7.91
C ALA A 85 -7.64 -2.99 -8.11
N LEU A 86 -7.07 -3.67 -9.10
CA LEU A 86 -7.51 -4.96 -9.59
C LEU A 86 -6.38 -5.98 -9.48
N ILE A 87 -6.72 -7.19 -9.04
CA ILE A 87 -5.82 -8.34 -8.99
C ILE A 87 -4.58 -8.06 -8.15
N VAL A 88 -4.74 -8.24 -6.84
CA VAL A 88 -3.62 -8.23 -5.90
C VAL A 88 -3.29 -9.67 -5.55
N GLU A 89 -2.16 -10.15 -6.05
CA GLU A 89 -1.77 -11.56 -5.98
C GLU A 89 -0.92 -11.81 -4.73
N ARG A 90 -1.09 -13.01 -4.15
CA ARG A 90 -0.30 -13.46 -3.02
C ARG A 90 1.20 -13.41 -3.32
N SER A 91 1.99 -13.06 -2.30
CA SER A 91 3.44 -13.09 -2.34
C SER A 91 3.99 -13.96 -1.22
N TRP A 92 4.91 -14.85 -1.60
CA TRP A 92 5.65 -15.71 -0.66
C TRP A 92 6.98 -15.10 -0.23
N SER A 93 7.34 -13.95 -0.81
CA SER A 93 8.67 -13.34 -0.68
C SER A 93 8.68 -12.03 0.11
N LEU A 94 7.53 -11.63 0.66
CA LEU A 94 7.37 -10.38 1.42
C LEU A 94 6.96 -10.72 2.88
N LEU A 95 5.97 -10.05 3.46
CA LEU A 95 5.49 -10.35 4.81
C LEU A 95 4.66 -11.64 4.83
N ASN A 96 4.51 -12.24 6.01
CA ASN A 96 3.63 -13.40 6.18
C ASN A 96 2.17 -13.11 5.80
N THR A 97 1.71 -11.87 6.04
CA THR A 97 0.36 -11.43 5.67
C THR A 97 0.20 -11.23 4.15
N ASP A 98 1.29 -11.03 3.40
CA ASP A 98 1.25 -10.92 1.93
C ASP A 98 0.83 -12.25 1.25
N LYS A 99 0.73 -13.36 2.00
CA LYS A 99 0.15 -14.64 1.53
C LYS A 99 -1.37 -14.58 1.40
N ILE A 100 -2.02 -13.69 2.15
CA ILE A 100 -3.46 -13.37 2.09
C ILE A 100 -3.57 -11.85 1.94
N PRO A 101 -3.12 -11.30 0.79
CA PRO A 101 -2.91 -9.87 0.65
C PRO A 101 -4.24 -9.12 0.64
N SER A 102 -4.15 -7.80 0.80
CA SER A 102 -5.29 -6.90 0.60
C SER A 102 -4.97 -5.82 -0.41
N THR A 103 -5.99 -5.36 -1.13
CA THR A 103 -5.84 -4.22 -2.04
C THR A 103 -5.52 -2.94 -1.28
N PHE A 104 -6.24 -2.69 -0.19
CA PHE A 104 -5.94 -1.64 0.78
C PHE A 104 -5.64 -2.31 2.13
N TRP A 105 -4.39 -2.26 2.58
CA TRP A 105 -3.98 -2.79 3.89
C TRP A 105 -3.90 -1.66 4.90
N ILE A 106 -5.00 -1.45 5.62
CA ILE A 106 -5.25 -0.27 6.43
C ILE A 106 -4.84 -0.57 7.86
N ARG A 107 -3.81 0.15 8.31
CA ARG A 107 -3.19 -0.06 9.62
C ARG A 107 -3.54 1.00 10.65
N HIS A 108 -4.19 2.09 10.21
CA HIS A 108 -4.64 3.16 11.09
C HIS A 108 -5.96 3.77 10.57
N PRO A 109 -7.00 3.93 11.43
CA PRO A 109 -8.32 4.36 11.00
C PRO A 109 -8.40 5.86 10.66
N MET A 110 -7.45 6.68 11.14
CA MET A 110 -7.37 8.09 10.77
C MET A 110 -6.76 8.29 9.37
N ASN A 111 -7.36 7.69 8.35
CA ASN A 111 -7.06 7.91 6.94
C ASN A 111 -8.37 7.93 6.15
N HIS A 112 -8.39 8.60 5.01
CA HIS A 112 -9.61 8.79 4.24
C HIS A 112 -9.60 7.89 3.00
N PHE A 113 -10.59 7.00 2.88
CA PHE A 113 -10.79 6.14 1.71
C PHE A 113 -12.14 6.48 1.08
N ILE A 114 -12.13 7.20 -0.04
CA ILE A 114 -13.32 7.77 -0.67
C ILE A 114 -13.40 7.28 -2.12
N GLY A 115 -14.49 6.63 -2.50
CA GLY A 115 -14.74 6.21 -3.89
C GLY A 115 -13.76 5.19 -4.47
N ASN A 116 -12.93 4.55 -3.63
CA ASN A 116 -11.99 3.53 -4.09
C ASN A 116 -12.72 2.22 -4.41
N SER A 117 -12.25 1.52 -5.44
CA SER A 117 -12.75 0.21 -5.84
C SER A 117 -11.62 -0.83 -5.79
N ALA A 118 -11.93 -1.99 -5.23
CA ALA A 118 -11.01 -3.12 -5.12
C ALA A 118 -11.67 -4.38 -5.70
N GLY A 119 -10.96 -5.12 -6.55
CA GLY A 119 -11.49 -6.34 -7.16
C GLY A 119 -10.42 -7.39 -7.44
N GLY A 120 -10.74 -8.67 -7.23
CA GLY A 120 -9.88 -9.79 -7.63
C GLY A 120 -8.60 -9.97 -6.81
N SER A 121 -8.49 -9.40 -5.61
CA SER A 121 -7.40 -9.73 -4.67
C SER A 121 -7.47 -11.20 -4.26
N ASP A 122 -6.32 -11.86 -4.17
CA ASP A 122 -6.19 -13.25 -3.66
C ASP A 122 -6.61 -13.37 -2.18
N GLY A 123 -6.71 -12.24 -1.46
CA GLY A 123 -7.25 -12.16 -0.11
C GLY A 123 -8.40 -11.16 -0.03
N ASN A 124 -8.13 -9.98 0.53
CA ASN A 124 -9.16 -9.00 0.84
C ASN A 124 -9.15 -7.82 -0.14
N GLY A 125 -10.29 -7.13 -0.30
CA GLY A 125 -10.32 -5.80 -0.93
C GLY A 125 -9.77 -4.75 0.03
N PHE A 126 -10.50 -4.52 1.12
CA PHE A 126 -10.09 -3.64 2.22
C PHE A 126 -9.86 -4.49 3.45
N TRP A 127 -8.71 -4.31 4.11
CA TRP A 127 -8.42 -4.99 5.37
C TRP A 127 -7.98 -3.96 6.40
N TYR A 128 -8.83 -3.75 7.40
CA TYR A 128 -8.51 -3.00 8.62
C TYR A 128 -7.77 -3.94 9.58
N ASP A 129 -6.44 -3.93 9.51
CA ASP A 129 -5.56 -4.69 10.36
C ASP A 129 -5.00 -3.76 11.45
N LEU A 130 -5.85 -3.43 12.41
CA LEU A 130 -5.56 -2.41 13.40
C LEU A 130 -4.78 -3.01 14.57
N GLU A 131 -3.63 -2.44 14.88
CA GLU A 131 -2.89 -2.77 16.09
C GLU A 131 -3.09 -1.71 17.17
N SER A 132 -3.02 -2.12 18.45
CA SER A 132 -3.18 -1.23 19.60
C SER A 132 -2.04 -0.22 19.74
N GLN A 133 -0.92 -0.45 19.09
CA GLN A 133 0.25 0.42 19.01
C GLN A 133 0.87 0.31 17.61
N PRO A 134 1.41 1.39 17.04
CA PRO A 134 2.17 1.32 15.79
C PRO A 134 3.39 0.39 15.93
N ARG A 135 3.77 -0.28 14.84
CA ARG A 135 5.02 -1.03 14.79
C ARG A 135 6.19 -0.06 14.78
N GLY A 136 7.18 -0.34 15.63
CA GLY A 136 8.43 0.41 15.68
C GLY A 136 9.14 0.49 14.32
N SER A 137 10.04 1.46 14.16
CA SER A 137 10.66 1.88 12.90
C SER A 137 11.59 0.87 12.21
N THR A 138 11.62 -0.39 12.65
CA THR A 138 12.49 -1.45 12.14
C THR A 138 11.76 -2.34 11.14
N PHE A 139 12.20 -2.30 9.88
CA PHE A 139 11.95 -3.38 8.94
C PHE A 139 12.61 -4.65 9.46
N GLY A 140 11.82 -5.58 9.96
CA GLY A 140 12.29 -6.87 10.45
C GLY A 140 11.71 -7.19 11.81
N THR A 141 11.08 -8.36 11.89
CA THR A 141 10.58 -9.02 13.11
C THR A 141 9.47 -8.30 13.88
N SER A 142 8.28 -8.22 13.30
CA SER A 142 7.09 -8.48 14.11
C SER A 142 6.51 -9.80 13.62
N SER A 143 6.75 -10.87 14.37
CA SER A 143 5.83 -11.99 14.34
C SER A 143 4.43 -11.42 14.57
N ALA A 144 3.53 -11.65 13.61
CA ALA A 144 2.11 -11.49 13.90
C ALA A 144 1.84 -12.32 15.16
N ARG A 145 1.38 -11.67 16.23
CA ARG A 145 0.85 -12.41 17.36
C ARG A 145 -0.38 -13.19 16.85
N PRO A 146 -0.56 -14.45 17.30
CA PRO A 146 -1.57 -15.36 16.79
C PRO A 146 -2.98 -14.78 16.87
#